data_AF-A0A952NBC7-F1
#
_entry.id   AF-A0A952NBC7-F1
#
_cell.length_a   1.000
_cell.length_b   1.000
_cell.length_c   1.000
_cell.angle_alpha   90.00
_cell.angle_beta   90.00
_cell.angle_gamma   90.00
#
_symmetry.space_group_name_H-M   'P 1'
#
loop_
_entity.id
_entity.type
_entity.pdbx_description
1 polymer ?
#
loop_
_entity_poly.entity_id
_entity_poly.type
_entity_poly.pdbx_seq_one_letter_code
_entity_poly.pdbx_strand_id
1 'polypeptide(L)' 'MRNVKFFDEIIPIAPIEYVIIKKLEFFREGNAQKHLRDINAMVQNSKDFLDEKLLMNYIHEFGLAKEWHKCLSDSK' A
#
# COMPACT_ATOMS: atom_id res chain seq x y z
N MET A 1 -14.43 -0.04 -2.90
CA MET A 1 -13.90 -0.41 -4.23
C MET A 1 -13.88 0.83 -5.08
N ARG A 2 -12.90 0.96 -5.96
CA ARG A 2 -12.74 2.12 -6.86
C ARG A 2 -12.92 1.67 -8.30
N ASN A 3 -13.70 2.42 -9.06
CA ASN A 3 -13.90 2.13 -10.48
C ASN A 3 -12.83 2.87 -11.30
N VAL A 4 -12.14 2.15 -12.17
CA VAL A 4 -11.16 2.71 -13.12
C VAL A 4 -11.61 2.40 -14.52
N LYS A 5 -11.61 3.42 -15.39
CA LYS A 5 -11.85 3.22 -16.82
C LYS A 5 -10.58 2.61 -17.43
N PHE A 6 -10.72 1.41 -18.00
CA PHE A 6 -9.65 0.70 -18.67
C PHE A 6 -10.19 0.22 -20.01
N PHE A 7 -9.64 0.75 -21.11
CA PHE A 7 -10.25 0.70 -22.43
C PHE A 7 -11.70 1.24 -22.41
N ASP A 8 -12.65 0.47 -22.94
CA ASP A 8 -14.06 0.81 -22.98
C ASP A 8 -14.86 0.21 -21.81
N GLU A 9 -14.16 -0.36 -20.82
CA GLU A 9 -14.78 -0.99 -19.65
C GLU A 9 -14.44 -0.25 -18.36
N ILE A 10 -15.34 -0.38 -17.38
CA ILE A 10 -15.14 0.10 -16.02
C ILE A 10 -14.81 -1.10 -15.14
N ILE A 11 -13.59 -1.13 -14.60
CA ILE A 11 -13.12 -2.23 -13.77
C ILE A 11 -13.12 -1.77 -12.30
N PRO A 12 -13.78 -2.53 -11.39
CA PRO A 12 -13.67 -2.29 -9.97
C PRO A 12 -12.31 -2.82 -9.46
N ILE A 13 -11.53 -1.95 -8.86
CA ILE A 13 -10.26 -2.25 -8.21
C ILE A 13 -10.34 -1.99 -6.71
N ALA A 14 -9.50 -2.70 -5.95
CA ALA A 14 -9.34 -2.41 -4.54
C ALA A 14 -8.74 -1.00 -4.35
N PRO A 15 -9.13 -0.26 -3.29
CA PRO A 15 -8.43 0.96 -2.90
C PRO A 15 -6.94 0.69 -2.68
N ILE A 16 -6.09 1.66 -2.99
CA ILE A 16 -4.64 1.48 -2.90
C ILE A 16 -4.19 1.27 -1.46
N GLU A 17 -4.85 1.90 -0.49
CA GLU A 17 -4.63 1.74 0.95
C GLU A 17 -4.79 0.27 1.34
N TYR A 18 -5.86 -0.36 0.85
CA TYR A 18 -6.12 -1.78 1.11
C TYR A 18 -4.99 -2.66 0.55
N VAL A 19 -4.53 -2.38 -0.68
CA VAL A 19 -3.44 -3.12 -1.32
C VAL A 19 -2.13 -2.95 -0.55
N ILE A 20 -1.83 -1.73 -0.07
CA ILE A 20 -0.64 -1.45 0.75
C ILE A 20 -0.71 -2.23 2.06
N ILE A 21 -1.84 -2.19 2.79
CA ILE A 21 -2.03 -2.94 4.03
C ILE A 21 -1.80 -4.44 3.80
N LYS A 22 -2.41 -5.04 2.76
CA LYS A 22 -2.22 -6.46 2.45
C LYS A 22 -0.78 -6.82 2.13
N LYS A 23 -0.04 -5.95 1.44
CA LYS A 23 1.38 -6.16 1.18
C LYS A 23 2.22 -6.07 2.46
N LEU A 24 1.90 -5.16 3.39
CA LEU A 24 2.55 -5.06 4.69
C LEU A 24 2.28 -6.31 5.56
N GLU A 25 1.04 -6.80 5.60
CA GLU A 25 0.70 -8.05 6.30
C GLU A 25 1.47 -9.23 5.73
N PHE A 26 1.51 -9.37 4.40
CA PHE A 26 2.26 -10.43 3.74
C PHE A 26 3.76 -10.33 4.02
N PHE A 27 4.31 -9.12 4.04
CA PHE A 27 5.72 -8.89 4.39
C PHE A 27 6.01 -9.31 5.85
N ARG A 28 5.11 -9.02 6.78
CA ARG A 28 5.22 -9.43 8.19
C ARG A 28 5.32 -10.96 8.33
N GLU A 29 4.59 -11.71 7.50
CA GLU A 29 4.55 -13.18 7.54
C GLU A 29 5.72 -13.86 6.81
N GLY A 30 6.20 -13.28 5.70
CA GLY A 30 7.15 -13.94 4.78
C GLY A 30 8.52 -13.27 4.63
N ASN A 31 8.74 -12.07 5.20
CA ASN A 31 10.02 -11.32 5.15
C ASN A 31 10.62 -11.06 3.75
N ALA A 32 9.81 -11.11 2.68
CA ALA A 32 10.29 -10.93 1.31
C ALA A 32 10.62 -9.44 1.00
N GLN A 33 11.91 -9.08 1.05
CA GLN A 33 12.42 -7.71 0.90
C GLN A 33 12.03 -7.00 -0.41
N LYS A 34 11.79 -7.73 -1.52
CA LYS A 34 11.40 -7.13 -2.80
C LYS A 34 10.09 -6.34 -2.74
N HIS A 35 9.24 -6.60 -1.73
CA HIS A 35 7.93 -5.95 -1.60
C HIS A 35 7.97 -4.54 -0.99
N LEU A 36 8.99 -4.23 -0.19
CA LEU A 36 9.10 -2.92 0.46
C LEU A 36 9.30 -1.79 -0.58
N ARG A 37 10.12 -2.05 -1.60
CA ARG A 37 10.34 -1.13 -2.72
C ARG A 37 9.07 -0.90 -3.54
N ASP A 38 8.29 -1.95 -3.77
CA ASP A 38 7.01 -1.84 -4.48
C ASP A 38 6.01 -0.99 -3.70
N ILE A 39 5.90 -1.19 -2.38
CA ILE A 39 5.01 -0.39 -1.52
C ILE A 39 5.41 1.09 -1.57
N ASN A 40 6.70 1.39 -1.45
CA ASN A 40 7.16 2.77 -1.54
C ASN A 40 6.88 3.38 -2.92
N ALA A 41 7.12 2.64 -4.01
CA ALA A 41 6.78 3.10 -5.35
C ALA A 41 5.28 3.35 -5.52
N MET A 42 4.41 2.50 -4.96
CA MET A 42 2.96 2.70 -4.96
C MET A 42 2.58 4.01 -4.25
N VAL A 43 3.14 4.26 -3.08
CA VAL A 43 2.90 5.48 -2.29
C VAL A 43 3.35 6.73 -3.05
N GLN A 44 4.53 6.72 -3.65
CA GLN A 44 5.03 7.88 -4.39
C GLN A 44 4.22 8.17 -5.67
N ASN A 45 3.82 7.14 -6.41
CA ASN A 45 3.13 7.31 -7.69
C ASN A 45 1.61 7.51 -7.56
N SER A 46 1.05 7.37 -6.37
CA SER A 46 -0.41 7.42 -6.17
C SER A 46 -0.84 8.42 -5.09
N LYS A 47 -0.02 9.43 -4.80
CA LYS A 47 -0.33 10.48 -3.81
C LYS A 47 -1.69 11.14 -4.05
N ASP A 48 -2.04 11.41 -5.31
CA ASP A 48 -3.31 12.04 -5.68
C ASP A 48 -4.54 11.17 -5.38
N PHE A 49 -4.31 9.89 -5.10
CA PHE A 49 -5.34 8.86 -4.95
C PHE A 49 -5.28 8.15 -3.61
N LEU A 50 -4.30 8.50 -2.78
CA LEU A 50 -4.02 7.89 -1.50
C LEU A 50 -4.61 8.76 -0.39
N ASP A 51 -5.54 8.21 0.37
CA ASP A 51 -5.95 8.78 1.65
C ASP A 51 -4.92 8.38 2.72
N GLU A 52 -3.92 9.25 2.90
CA GLU A 52 -2.86 9.04 3.88
C GLU A 52 -3.40 8.87 5.31
N LYS A 53 -4.48 9.57 5.66
CA LYS A 53 -5.06 9.49 7.00
C LYS A 53 -5.70 8.12 7.22
N LEU A 54 -6.45 7.64 6.23
CA LEU A 54 -7.06 6.31 6.27
C LEU A 54 -5.99 5.22 6.32
N LEU A 55 -4.95 5.32 5.48
CA LEU A 55 -3.84 4.38 5.48
C LEU A 55 -3.15 4.33 6.84
N MET A 56 -2.81 5.48 7.43
CA MET A 56 -2.14 5.54 8.73
C MET A 56 -2.99 5.00 9.87
N ASN A 57 -4.31 5.23 9.83
CA ASN A 57 -5.25 4.62 10.79
C ASN A 57 -5.19 3.09 10.73
N TYR A 58 -5.23 2.51 9.53
CA TYR A 58 -5.14 1.06 9.37
C TYR A 58 -3.77 0.49 9.71
N ILE A 59 -2.68 1.19 9.38
CA ILE A 59 -1.34 0.79 9.79
C ILE A 59 -1.26 0.68 11.32
N HIS A 60 -1.86 1.64 12.03
CA HIS A 60 -1.93 1.63 13.50
C HIS A 60 -2.82 0.49 14.01
N GLU A 61 -4.03 0.36 13.46
CA GLU A 61 -5.02 -0.66 13.87
C GLU A 61 -4.48 -2.09 13.69
N PHE A 62 -3.77 -2.38 12.61
CA PHE A 62 -3.22 -3.70 12.31
C PHE A 62 -1.81 -3.93 12.88
N GLY A 63 -1.23 -2.94 13.56
CA GLY A 63 0.10 -3.02 14.17
C GLY A 63 1.24 -3.14 13.15
N LEU A 64 1.10 -2.53 11.97
CA LEU A 64 2.03 -2.64 10.83
C LEU A 64 3.06 -1.51 10.77
N ALA A 65 3.19 -0.72 11.85
CA ALA A 65 4.04 0.47 11.89
C ALA A 65 5.53 0.14 11.67
N LYS A 66 6.00 -1.04 12.12
CA LYS A 66 7.40 -1.46 11.96
C LYS A 66 7.73 -1.75 10.50
N GLU A 67 6.85 -2.49 9.84
CA GLU A 67 6.94 -2.86 8.42
C GLU A 67 6.84 -1.61 7.54
N TRP A 68 5.91 -0.71 7.87
CA TRP A 68 5.77 0.57 7.19
C TRP A 68 7.03 1.44 7.30
N HIS A 69 7.62 1.53 8.49
CA HIS A 69 8.87 2.26 8.67
C HIS A 69 10.01 1.66 7.83
N LYS A 70 10.05 0.33 7.73
CA LYS A 70 11.04 -0.38 6.91
C LYS A 70 10.87 -0.11 5.41
N CYS A 71 9.62 0.03 4.93
CA CYS A 71 9.34 0.47 3.55
C CYS A 71 9.96 1.83 3.24
N LEU A 72 9.89 2.76 4.18
CA LEU A 72 10.39 4.12 4.00
C LEU A 72 11.93 4.19 4.14
N SER A 73 12.52 3.33 4.97
CA SER A 73 13.97 3.31 5.20
C SER A 73 14.77 2.65 4.08
N ASP A 74 14.23 1.61 3.43
CA ASP A 74 14.88 0.91 2.30
C ASP A 74 14.89 1.74 0.99
N SER A 75 14.42 2.98 1.06
CA SER A 75 14.39 3.93 -0.05
C SER A 75 15.63 4.84 -0.11
N LYS A 76 16.71 4.52 0.64
CA LYS A 76 17.98 5.25 0.70
C LYS A 76 19.12 4.50 0.02
#